data_AF-A0A658NIB7-F1
#
_entry.id   AF-A0A658NIB7-F1
#
_cell.length_a   1.000
_cell.length_b   1.000
_cell.length_c   1.000
_cell.angle_alpha   90.00
_cell.angle_beta   90.00
_cell.angle_gamma   90.00
#
_symmetry.space_group_name_H-M   'P 1'
#
loop_
_entity.id
_entity.type
_entity.pdbx_description
1 polymer ?
#
loop_
_entity_poly.entity_id
_entity_poly.type
_entity_poly.pdbx_seq_one_letter_code
_entity_poly.pdbx_strand_id
1 'polypeptide(L)' 'TNVVDVHVSRLRRAVDRDFERPLIHTVRGAGYMLRAG' A
#
# COMPACT_ATOMS: atom_id res chain seq x y z
N THR A 1 1.06 -17.97 4.03
CA THR A 1 1.75 -16.87 3.30
C THR A 1 0.70 -15.94 2.76
N ASN A 2 0.46 -14.81 3.40
CA ASN A 2 -0.64 -13.92 3.05
C ASN A 2 -0.35 -13.27 1.68
N VAL A 3 -0.98 -13.78 0.63
CA VAL A 3 -0.74 -13.38 -0.77
C VAL A 3 -1.03 -11.89 -0.97
N VAL A 4 -1.99 -11.36 -0.21
CA VAL A 4 -2.36 -9.94 -0.20
C VAL A 4 -1.17 -9.07 0.20
N ASP A 5 -0.45 -9.40 1.29
CA ASP A 5 0.67 -8.61 1.79
C ASP A 5 1.83 -8.57 0.77
N VAL A 6 2.05 -9.68 0.07
CA VAL A 6 3.05 -9.77 -1.01
C VAL A 6 2.70 -8.83 -2.15
N HIS A 7 1.45 -8.86 -2.61
CA HIS A 7 1.00 -7.98 -3.70
C HIS A 7 1.01 -6.51 -3.31
N VAL A 8 0.56 -6.17 -2.10
CA VAL A 8 0.58 -4.80 -1.59
C VAL A 8 2.01 -4.27 -1.48
N SER A 9 2.96 -5.09 -1.04
CA SER A 9 4.38 -4.70 -0.97
C SER A 9 4.98 -4.42 -2.36
N ARG A 10 4.64 -5.25 -3.36
CA ARG A 10 5.05 -5.01 -4.76
C ARG A 10 4.40 -3.74 -5.33
N LEU A 11 3.12 -3.54 -5.05
CA LEU A 11 2.38 -2.37 -5.49
C LEU A 11 3.00 -1.09 -4.91
N ARG A 12 3.23 -1.03 -3.60
CA ARG A 12 3.93 0.11 -2.95
C ARG A 12 5.26 0.44 -3.62
N ARG A 13 6.09 -0.55 -3.94
CA ARG A 13 7.36 -0.32 -4.65
C ARG A 13 7.21 0.22 -6.07
N ALA A 14 6.09 -0.08 -6.72
CA ALA A 14 5.79 0.37 -8.07
C ALA A 14 5.21 1.79 -8.07
N VAL A 15 4.30 2.11 -7.13
CA VAL A 15 3.59 3.39 -7.12
C VAL A 15 4.19 4.43 -6.19
N ASP A 16 4.65 4.08 -4.98
CA ASP A 16 5.09 5.06 -3.98
C ASP A 16 6.43 5.74 -4.33
N ARG A 17 7.17 5.24 -5.34
CA ARG A 17 8.44 5.86 -5.75
C ARG A 17 8.28 7.25 -6.34
N ASP A 18 7.14 7.53 -6.94
CA ASP A 18 6.87 8.80 -7.62
C ASP A 18 6.13 9.81 -6.72
N PHE A 19 5.82 9.43 -5.47
CA PHE A 19 5.10 10.26 -4.51
C PHE A 19 5.94 10.51 -3.26
N GLU A 20 5.94 11.76 -2.80
CA GLU A 20 6.60 12.16 -1.55
C GLU A 20 5.97 11.48 -0.31
N ARG A 21 4.72 11.03 -0.44
CA ARG A 21 3.93 10.39 0.60
C ARG A 21 3.39 9.05 0.11
N PRO A 22 3.39 8.00 0.94
CA PRO A 22 2.83 6.70 0.56
C PRO A 22 1.34 6.82 0.24
N LEU A 23 0.91 6.27 -0.90
CA LEU A 23 -0.51 6.27 -1.30
C LEU A 23 -1.30 5.16 -0.61
N ILE A 24 -0.63 4.06 -0.29
CA ILE A 24 -1.25 2.89 0.34
C ILE A 24 -1.07 2.95 1.84
N HIS A 25 -2.17 2.97 2.58
CA HIS A 25 -2.21 2.96 4.03
C HIS A 25 -2.78 1.64 4.57
N THR A 26 -2.23 1.18 5.69
CA THR A 26 -2.74 -0.01 6.38
C THR A 26 -3.77 0.43 7.42
N VAL A 27 -4.99 -0.12 7.33
CA VAL A 27 -6.06 0.08 8.30
C VAL A 27 -6.21 -1.18 9.14
N ARG A 28 -5.84 -1.10 10.42
CA ARG A 28 -5.88 -2.24 11.32
C ARG A 28 -7.31 -2.79 11.44
N GLY A 29 -7.47 -4.08 11.17
CA GLY A 29 -8.78 -4.75 11.20
C GLY A 29 -9.65 -4.56 9.96
N ALA A 30 -9.23 -3.75 8.97
CA ALA A 30 -9.99 -3.50 7.74
C ALA A 30 -9.19 -3.77 6.45
N GLY A 31 -7.85 -3.78 6.50
CA GLY A 31 -7.00 -4.09 5.35
C GLY A 31 -6.19 -2.88 4.87
N TYR A 32 -6.31 -2.53 3.59
CA TYR A 32 -5.52 -1.47 2.95
C TYR A 32 -6.43 -0.43 2.30
N MET A 33 -6.00 0.84 2.34
CA MET A 33 -6.72 1.97 1.75
C MET A 33 -5.78 2.78 0.87
N LEU A 34 -6.27 3.22 -0.29
CA LEU A 34 -5.61 4.22 -1.11
C LEU A 34 -6.07 5.62 -0.68
N ARG A 35 -5.12 6.51 -0.41
CA ARG A 35 -5.40 7.90 -0.10
C ARG A 35 -4.36 8.78 -0.77
N ALA A 36 -4.82 9.70 -1.62
CA ALA A 36 -4.02 10.84 -2.03
C ALA A 36 -4.16 11.92 -0.95
N GLY A 37 -3.03 12.38 -0.42
CA GLY A 37 -2.96 13.48 0.53
C GLY A 37 -2.56 14.77 -0.16
#